data_AF-A0A1N7NC55-F1
#
_entry.id   AF-A0A1N7NC55-F1
#
_cell.length_a   1.000
_cell.length_b   1.000
_cell.length_c   1.000
_cell.angle_alpha   90.00
_cell.angle_beta   90.00
_cell.angle_gamma   90.00
#
_symmetry.space_group_name_H-M   'P 1'
#
loop_
_entity.id
_entity.type
_entity.pdbx_description
1 polymer ?
#
loop_
_entity_poly.entity_id
_entity_poly.type
_entity_poly.pdbx_seq_one_letter_code
_entity_poly.pdbx_strand_id
1 'polypeptide(L)'
;MNKLSSLIIVPALLGLVLLGVVHYDLYLFSAKDVTVQAMLIREISVVILGLISSLFGAAVFLYCLAKKFWLKAGLSMLSILVFLFSFTMAGVNGGAFLNAT
;
A
#
# COMPACT_ATOMS: atom_id res chain seq x y z
N MET A 1 22.81 6.44 -0.09
CA MET A 1 21.78 6.12 -1.12
C MET A 1 21.47 7.35 -1.94
N ASN A 2 21.32 7.20 -3.26
CA ASN A 2 20.95 8.32 -4.15
C ASN A 2 19.48 8.72 -3.89
N LYS A 3 19.14 10.01 -3.84
CA LYS A 3 17.77 10.48 -3.48
C LYS A 3 16.66 9.81 -4.30
N LEU A 4 16.91 9.57 -5.59
CA LEU A 4 15.99 8.88 -6.50
C LEU A 4 15.76 7.40 -6.12
N SER A 5 16.79 6.71 -5.62
CA SER A 5 16.67 5.31 -5.18
C SER A 5 15.79 5.18 -3.93
N SER A 6 15.85 6.16 -3.02
CA SER A 6 14.95 6.20 -1.86
C SER A 6 13.49 6.37 -2.31
N LEU A 7 13.22 7.30 -3.24
CA LEU A 7 11.86 7.53 -3.76
C LEU A 7 11.27 6.30 -4.46
N ILE A 8 12.11 5.49 -5.10
CA ILE A 8 11.69 4.23 -5.76
C ILE A 8 11.27 3.16 -4.75
N ILE A 9 11.92 3.08 -3.58
CA ILE A 9 11.68 2.02 -2.58
C ILE A 9 10.50 2.35 -1.66
N VAL A 10 10.19 3.65 -1.48
CA VAL A 10 9.11 4.12 -0.58
C VAL A 10 7.77 3.41 -0.82
N PRO A 11 7.26 3.27 -2.07
CA PRO A 11 6.00 2.56 -2.30
C PRO A 11 6.01 1.11 -1.77
N ALA A 12 7.05 0.33 -2.05
CA ALA A 12 7.17 -1.03 -1.55
C ALA A 12 7.16 -1.09 -0.01
N LEU A 13 7.91 -0.20 0.66
CA LEU A 13 7.94 -0.14 2.12
C LEU A 13 6.57 0.23 2.70
N LEU A 14 5.88 1.21 2.10
CA LEU A 14 4.53 1.58 2.50
C LEU A 14 3.57 0.41 2.36
N GLY A 15 3.68 -0.39 1.30
CA GLY A 15 2.85 -1.59 1.10
C GLY A 15 3.04 -2.63 2.21
N LEU A 16 4.28 -2.86 2.62
CA LEU A 16 4.59 -3.77 3.72
C LEU A 16 4.07 -3.26 5.07
N VAL A 17 4.21 -1.96 5.35
CA VAL A 17 3.66 -1.35 6.56
C VAL A 17 2.12 -1.46 6.58
N LEU A 18 1.49 -1.25 5.43
CA LEU A 18 0.03 -1.29 5.27
C LEU A 18 -0.54 -2.68 5.60
N LEU A 19 0.14 -3.75 5.19
CA LEU A 19 -0.22 -5.13 5.59
C LEU A 19 -0.21 -5.31 7.11
N GLY A 20 0.81 -4.76 7.79
CA GLY A 20 0.91 -4.82 9.25
C GLY A 20 -0.21 -4.05 9.95
N VAL A 21 -0.54 -2.86 9.45
CA VAL A 21 -1.65 -2.04 9.96
C VAL A 21 -2.97 -2.77 9.83
N VAL A 22 -3.25 -3.39 8.69
CA VAL A 22 -4.51 -4.14 8.49
C VAL A 22 -4.59 -5.36 9.40
N HIS A 23 -3.51 -6.11 9.59
CA HIS A 23 -3.51 -7.22 10.56
C HIS A 23 -3.78 -6.74 11.99
N TYR A 24 -3.23 -5.58 12.37
CA TYR A 24 -3.45 -5.00 13.68
C TYR A 24 -4.90 -4.51 13.87
N ASP A 25 -5.47 -3.85 12.87
CA ASP A 25 -6.88 -3.42 12.91
C ASP A 25 -7.84 -4.62 12.98
N LEU A 26 -7.57 -5.70 12.23
CA LEU A 26 -8.33 -6.95 12.31
C LEU A 26 -8.26 -7.60 13.71
N TYR A 27 -7.09 -7.59 14.34
CA TYR A 27 -6.91 -8.09 15.70
C TYR A 27 -7.74 -7.28 16.72
N LEU A 28 -7.67 -5.95 16.65
CA LEU A 28 -8.47 -5.05 17.50
C LEU A 28 -9.97 -5.26 17.32
N PHE A 29 -10.42 -5.44 16.07
CA PHE A 29 -11.81 -5.71 15.77
C PHE A 29 -12.25 -7.09 16.31
N SER A 30 -11.42 -8.12 16.16
CA SER A 30 -11.68 -9.46 16.74
C SER A 30 -11.72 -9.44 18.27
N ALA A 31 -10.96 -8.55 18.92
CA ALA A 31 -10.98 -8.36 20.37
C ALA A 31 -12.23 -7.60 20.87
N LYS A 32 -13.11 -7.15 19.96
CA LYS A 32 -14.27 -6.27 20.21
C LYS A 32 -13.91 -4.90 20.77
N ASP A 33 -12.65 -4.48 20.60
CA ASP A 33 -12.16 -3.17 21.07
C ASP A 33 -12.61 -2.02 20.15
N VAL A 34 -13.10 -2.32 18.94
CA VAL A 34 -13.47 -1.33 17.92
C VAL A 34 -14.76 -1.74 17.21
N THR A 35 -15.62 -0.77 16.89
CA THR A 35 -16.87 -1.00 16.13
C THR A 35 -16.60 -1.13 14.63
N VAL A 36 -17.51 -1.79 13.89
CA VAL A 36 -17.44 -1.92 12.42
C VAL A 36 -17.29 -0.56 11.73
N GLN A 37 -18.04 0.46 12.19
CA GLN A 37 -17.98 1.79 11.61
C GLN A 37 -16.61 2.45 11.78
N ALA A 38 -15.98 2.28 12.96
CA ALA A 38 -14.64 2.80 13.21
C ALA A 38 -13.58 2.06 12.38
N MET A 39 -13.74 0.74 12.18
CA MET A 39 -12.89 -0.05 11.28
C MET A 39 -13.01 0.43 9.83
N LEU A 40 -14.23 0.61 9.30
CA LEU A 40 -14.45 1.10 7.93
C LEU A 40 -13.82 2.47 7.68
N ILE A 41 -13.92 3.39 8.65
CA ILE A 41 -13.33 4.74 8.53
C ILE A 41 -11.79 4.66 8.41
N ARG A 42 -11.16 3.74 9.16
CA ARG A 42 -9.72 3.49 9.06
C ARG A 42 -9.36 2.90 7.71
N GLU A 43 -10.11 1.90 7.24
CA GLU A 43 -9.88 1.29 5.92
C GLU A 43 -10.02 2.30 4.78
N ILE A 44 -11.03 3.18 4.81
CA ILE A 44 -11.19 4.24 3.79
C ILE A 44 -9.96 5.15 3.75
N SER A 45 -9.43 5.52 4.92
CA SER A 45 -8.23 6.36 5.01
C SER A 45 -7.00 5.65 4.43
N VAL A 46 -6.86 4.35 4.70
CA VAL A 46 -5.82 3.49 4.12
C VAL A 46 -5.95 3.38 2.60
N VAL A 47 -7.19 3.25 2.09
CA VAL A 47 -7.47 3.19 0.64
C VAL A 47 -7.08 4.49 -0.05
N ILE A 48 -7.44 5.64 0.51
CA ILE A 48 -7.09 6.96 -0.03
C ILE A 48 -5.56 7.12 -0.06
N LEU A 49 -4.86 6.81 1.04
CA LEU A 49 -3.40 6.85 1.09
C LEU A 49 -2.76 5.91 0.08
N GLY A 50 -3.37 4.73 -0.14
CA GLY A 50 -2.89 3.76 -1.10
C GLY A 50 -3.04 4.23 -2.55
N LEU A 51 -4.14 4.89 -2.88
CA LEU A 51 -4.36 5.52 -4.19
C LEU A 51 -3.35 6.66 -4.45
N ILE A 52 -3.10 7.51 -3.46
CA ILE A 52 -2.11 8.58 -3.58
C ILE A 52 -0.70 7.99 -3.81
N SER A 53 -0.37 6.93 -3.06
CA SER A 53 0.94 6.26 -3.16
C SER A 53 1.14 5.58 -4.52
N SER A 54 0.10 4.97 -5.09
CA SER A 54 0.17 4.33 -6.40
C SER A 54 0.32 5.36 -7.53
N LEU A 55 -0.41 6.48 -7.47
CA LEU A 55 -0.26 7.60 -8.40
C LEU A 55 1.17 8.19 -8.33
N PHE A 56 1.69 8.38 -7.13
CA PHE A 56 3.05 8.86 -6.93
C PHE A 56 4.09 7.90 -7.54
N GLY A 57 3.96 6.60 -7.26
CA GLY A 57 4.81 5.56 -7.85
C GLY A 57 4.76 5.58 -9.37
N ALA A 58 3.57 5.67 -9.96
CA ALA A 58 3.39 5.75 -11.41
C ALA A 58 4.09 6.99 -12.01
N ALA A 59 3.99 8.15 -11.36
CA ALA A 59 4.71 9.35 -11.76
C ALA A 59 6.24 9.17 -11.73
N VAL A 60 6.78 8.54 -10.68
CA VAL A 60 8.22 8.23 -10.57
C VAL A 60 8.67 7.25 -11.66
N PHE A 61 7.86 6.25 -11.96
CA PHE A 61 8.11 5.31 -13.05
C PHE A 61 8.17 6.03 -14.41
N LEU A 62 7.15 6.83 -14.74
CA LEU A 62 7.10 7.62 -15.98
C LEU A 62 8.29 8.57 -16.09
N TYR A 63 8.68 9.22 -15.00
CA TYR A 63 9.87 10.09 -14.95
C TYR A 63 11.16 9.31 -15.27
N CYS A 64 11.34 8.13 -14.66
CA CYS A 64 12.53 7.30 -14.91
C CYS A 64 12.58 6.80 -16.36
N LEU A 65 11.42 6.50 -16.95
CA LEU A 65 11.29 6.07 -18.34
C LEU A 65 11.62 7.22 -19.30
N ALA A 66 11.10 8.42 -19.05
CA ALA A 66 11.41 9.62 -19.82
C ALA A 66 12.90 10.00 -19.78
N LYS A 67 13.58 9.76 -18.65
CA LYS A 67 15.03 9.97 -18.51
C LYS A 67 15.89 8.79 -18.99
N LYS A 68 15.28 7.76 -19.59
CA LYS A 68 15.96 6.53 -20.07
C LYS A 68 16.76 5.80 -18.97
N PHE A 69 16.36 5.92 -17.71
CA PHE A 69 16.97 5.20 -16.59
C PHE A 69 16.36 3.81 -16.46
N TRP A 70 16.64 2.93 -17.42
CA TRP A 70 15.99 1.61 -17.56
C TRP A 70 16.02 0.76 -16.28
N LEU A 71 17.18 0.64 -15.61
CA LEU A 71 17.30 -0.13 -14.36
C LEU A 71 16.44 0.45 -13.24
N LYS A 72 16.36 1.79 -13.14
CA LYS A 72 15.57 2.48 -12.11
C LYS A 72 14.08 2.42 -12.42
N ALA A 73 13.71 2.49 -13.69
CA ALA A 73 12.34 2.27 -14.13
C ALA A 73 11.87 0.85 -13.80
N GLY A 74 12.71 -0.16 -14.05
CA GLY A 74 12.43 -1.55 -13.64
C GLY A 74 12.23 -1.70 -12.14
N LEU A 75 13.12 -1.14 -11.31
CA LEU A 75 12.97 -1.13 -9.85
C LEU A 75 11.70 -0.39 -9.39
N SER A 76 11.38 0.74 -10.01
CA SER A 76 10.15 1.50 -9.72
C SER A 76 8.90 0.71 -10.05
N MET A 77 8.89 0.01 -11.19
CA MET A 77 7.79 -0.86 -11.56
C MET A 77 7.62 -2.01 -10.56
N LEU A 78 8.71 -2.66 -10.17
CA LEU A 78 8.69 -3.73 -9.18
C LEU A 78 8.17 -3.24 -7.82
N SER A 79 8.59 -2.04 -7.40
CA SER A 79 8.11 -1.41 -6.17
C SER A 79 6.60 -1.14 -6.18
N ILE A 80 6.08 -0.64 -7.31
CA ILE A 80 4.63 -0.44 -7.49
C ILE A 80 3.89 -1.77 -7.47
N LEU A 81 4.42 -2.82 -8.11
CA LEU A 81 3.80 -4.14 -8.10
C LEU A 81 3.73 -4.75 -6.68
N VAL A 82 4.82 -4.65 -5.92
CA VAL A 82 4.85 -5.08 -4.50
C VAL A 82 3.84 -4.30 -3.68
N PHE A 83 3.76 -2.98 -3.88
CA PHE A 83 2.79 -2.13 -3.22
C PHE A 83 1.35 -2.55 -3.56
N LEU A 84 1.01 -2.70 -4.84
CA LEU A 84 -0.32 -3.09 -5.30
C LEU A 84 -0.71 -4.48 -4.78
N PHE A 85 0.20 -5.45 -4.85
CA PHE A 85 -0.04 -6.78 -4.30
C PHE A 85 -0.34 -6.73 -2.80
N SER A 86 0.46 -6.00 -2.04
CA SER A 86 0.27 -5.83 -0.59
C SER A 86 -1.06 -5.14 -0.28
N PHE A 87 -1.40 -4.10 -1.04
CA PHE A 87 -2.64 -3.35 -0.90
C PHE A 87 -3.88 -4.20 -1.23
N THR A 88 -3.83 -5.00 -2.29
CA THR A 88 -4.91 -5.93 -2.64
C THR A 88 -5.08 -7.00 -1.57
N MET A 89 -3.99 -7.61 -1.09
CA MET A 89 -4.05 -8.61 -0.02
C MET A 89 -4.63 -8.03 1.28
N ALA A 90 -4.22 -6.81 1.63
CA ALA A 90 -4.80 -6.06 2.74
C ALA A 90 -6.32 -5.86 2.58
N GLY A 91 -6.76 -5.38 1.42
CA GLY A 91 -8.19 -5.18 1.14
C GLY A 91 -9.01 -6.48 1.14
N VAL A 92 -8.48 -7.55 0.57
CA VAL A 92 -9.14 -8.87 0.56
C VAL A 92 -9.28 -9.42 1.99
N ASN A 93 -8.25 -9.29 2.82
CA ASN A 93 -8.31 -9.74 4.21
C ASN A 93 -9.35 -8.95 5.02
N GLY A 94 -9.38 -7.63 4.87
CA GLY A 94 -10.38 -6.76 5.52
C GLY A 94 -11.81 -7.14 5.11
N GLY A 95 -12.07 -7.22 3.79
CA GLY A 95 -13.38 -7.56 3.26
C GLY A 95 -13.84 -8.97 3.60
N ALA A 96 -12.95 -9.96 3.56
CA ALA A 96 -13.27 -11.33 3.94
C ALA A 96 -13.62 -11.44 5.42
N PHE A 97 -12.94 -10.69 6.30
CA PHE A 97 -13.21 -10.69 7.73
C PHE A 97 -14.57 -10.07 8.04
N LEU A 98 -14.90 -8.93 7.42
CA LEU A 98 -16.20 -8.28 7.57
C LEU A 98 -17.37 -9.15 7.10
N ASN A 99 -17.17 -9.97 6.07
CA ASN A 99 -18.20 -10.90 5.58
C ASN A 99 -18.35 -12.16 6.47
N ALA A 100 -17.37 -12.46 7.32
CA ALA A 100 -17.38 -13.62 8.20
C ALA A 100 -17.96 -13.33 9.60
N THR A 101 -18.05 -12.05 10.00
CA THR A 101 -18.64 -11.55 11.26
C THR A 101 -20.07 -11.08 11.06
#